data_AF-A0A9W9YPU4-F1
#
_entry.id   AF-A0A9W9YPU4-F1
#
_cell.length_a   1.000
_cell.length_b   1.000
_cell.length_c   1.000
_cell.angle_alpha   90.00
_cell.angle_beta   90.00
_cell.angle_gamma   90.00
#
_symmetry.space_group_name_H-M   'P 1'
#
loop_
_entity.id
_entity.type
_entity.pdbx_description
1 polymer ?
#
loop_
_entity_poly.entity_id
_entity_poly.type
_entity_poly.pdbx_seq_one_letter_code
_entity_poly.pdbx_strand_id
1 'polypeptide(L)'
;MNYRAGTQLQNNLRNYHLSNEEAVILNSAAEFGIQRLYSGGYKETKLRRILGFEKETVSNVQVLYKLRVLYQDEHGPLKDRHFGVYVHKDRTGGVKFKLKSQKSGKRERLPRHQSLENSCDQLSTEANCSKCGFHGICVRGTAKISPWLQFALKTQRELQIDVPVNHVQVLGAHNSFNNRASGYGDLDDCHWPLRTDDVCISLANQEFSFTDQLNMGIRNLEIDLWKCFGKIRMSHGNSDLKLGCLPWDKEMQDGMKEISDWTKKPGNRNEIIEIYFDDHTSDSEDWSINHVIKKYFGDKVLTPNDLKLKFSGRYLHDHFWSKAFTVRTISSQLENCSTIGNSEDSVRIYSDSTIYGPFWNGIKQTGTIMDFKKYLFCGANILSGDQINTGLMKTAVFTWAEGQPKQPIEETSCVVLSSEGRWHVAECSEEHSFACVSKRDENRWSVSSDVGKYLNPLCEEGMEFSVPHNGYQHQQLVKTSKGKTVWLNLTPFIPLLRNNDGK
;
A
#
# COMPACT_ATOMS: atom_id res chain seq x y z
N MET A 1 -18.66 -21.13 18.57
CA MET A 1 -17.39 -21.27 19.32
C MET A 1 -17.01 -19.88 19.88
N ASN A 2 -16.62 -19.87 21.16
CA ASN A 2 -16.45 -18.76 22.10
C ASN A 2 -16.06 -17.35 21.61
N TYR A 3 -17.06 -16.46 21.64
CA TYR A 3 -17.02 -14.99 21.68
C TYR A 3 -16.40 -14.44 22.99
N ARG A 4 -15.09 -14.52 23.19
CA ARG A 4 -14.45 -13.96 24.42
C ARG A 4 -13.22 -13.08 24.23
N ALA A 5 -12.64 -12.95 23.03
CA ALA A 5 -11.45 -12.12 22.84
C ALA A 5 -11.77 -10.67 22.44
N GLY A 6 -12.69 -10.46 21.48
CA GLY A 6 -13.00 -9.13 20.92
C GLY A 6 -13.75 -8.19 21.85
N THR A 7 -14.59 -8.73 22.75
CA THR A 7 -15.24 -7.94 23.80
C THR A 7 -14.24 -7.42 24.83
N GLN A 8 -13.05 -7.99 24.98
CA GLN A 8 -12.15 -7.62 26.07
C GLN A 8 -11.41 -6.31 25.84
N LEU A 9 -10.91 -5.98 24.62
CA LEU A 9 -10.16 -4.73 24.41
C LEU A 9 -11.07 -3.51 24.21
N GLN A 10 -12.16 -3.65 23.45
CA GLN A 10 -13.17 -2.60 23.33
C GLN A 10 -13.89 -2.36 24.67
N ASN A 11 -14.20 -3.40 25.45
CA ASN A 11 -14.68 -3.20 26.82
C ASN A 11 -13.56 -2.73 27.76
N ASN A 12 -12.28 -3.01 27.54
CA ASN A 12 -11.19 -2.47 28.38
C ASN A 12 -10.87 -1.00 28.07
N LEU A 13 -11.15 -0.48 26.87
CA LEU A 13 -11.07 0.95 26.60
C LEU A 13 -12.38 1.68 26.94
N ARG A 14 -13.55 1.05 26.72
CA ARG A 14 -14.87 1.60 27.10
C ARG A 14 -15.16 1.54 28.60
N ASN A 15 -14.76 0.49 29.33
CA ASN A 15 -15.01 0.39 30.78
C ASN A 15 -14.03 1.22 31.61
N TYR A 16 -12.88 1.63 31.07
CA TYR A 16 -11.88 2.39 31.83
C TYR A 16 -11.94 3.91 31.64
N HIS A 17 -12.72 4.45 30.68
CA HIS A 17 -12.79 5.90 30.41
C HIS A 17 -11.43 6.59 30.56
N LEU A 18 -10.38 6.04 29.94
CA LEU A 18 -9.02 6.55 30.15
C LEU A 18 -8.97 8.01 29.71
N SER A 19 -8.60 8.89 30.64
CA SER A 19 -8.27 10.26 30.28
C SER A 19 -7.06 10.30 29.34
N ASN A 20 -6.89 11.39 28.60
CA ASN A 20 -5.69 11.61 27.78
C ASN A 20 -4.40 11.41 28.60
N GLU A 21 -4.38 11.88 29.86
CA GLU A 21 -3.24 11.71 30.78
C GLU A 21 -2.98 10.23 31.07
N GLU A 22 -4.01 9.44 31.39
CA GLU A 22 -3.86 8.02 31.66
C GLU A 22 -3.41 7.23 30.43
N ALA A 23 -3.86 7.61 29.22
CA ALA A 23 -3.39 7.00 27.99
C ALA A 23 -1.89 7.28 27.75
N VAL A 24 -1.42 8.50 28.03
CA VAL A 24 0.00 8.86 27.98
C VAL A 24 0.81 8.07 29.00
N ILE A 25 0.33 7.96 30.23
CA ILE A 25 0.99 7.19 31.30
C ILE A 25 1.06 5.71 30.93
N LEU A 26 -0.03 5.15 30.40
CA LEU A 26 -0.10 3.76 29.97
C LEU A 26 0.90 3.47 28.84
N ASN A 27 0.94 4.34 27.82
CA ASN A 27 1.92 4.24 26.73
C ASN A 27 3.36 4.33 27.23
N SER A 28 3.64 5.34 28.07
CA SER A 28 4.97 5.55 28.64
C SER A 28 5.43 4.37 29.50
N ALA A 29 4.50 3.76 30.26
CA ALA A 29 4.77 2.55 31.03
C ALA A 29 5.08 1.35 30.11
N ALA A 30 4.36 1.20 29.01
CA ALA A 30 4.59 0.15 28.01
C ALA A 30 5.96 0.31 27.32
N GLU A 31 6.28 1.52 26.85
CA GLU A 31 7.58 1.85 26.26
C GLU A 31 8.73 1.60 27.24
N PHE A 32 8.61 2.09 28.47
CA PHE A 32 9.59 1.86 29.54
C PHE A 32 9.83 0.37 29.78
N GLY A 33 8.75 -0.41 29.87
CA GLY A 33 8.83 -1.84 30.13
C GLY A 33 9.54 -2.61 29.00
N ILE A 34 9.22 -2.28 27.74
CA ILE A 34 9.91 -2.86 26.58
C ILE A 34 11.39 -2.47 26.56
N GLN A 35 11.71 -1.18 26.70
CA GLN A 35 13.11 -0.73 26.73
C GLN A 35 13.92 -1.44 27.82
N ARG A 36 13.35 -1.61 29.03
CA ARG A 36 14.07 -2.23 30.15
C ARG A 36 14.24 -3.74 30.02
N LEU A 37 13.31 -4.44 29.36
CA LEU A 37 13.41 -5.87 29.12
C LEU A 37 14.45 -6.22 28.04
N TYR A 38 14.72 -5.30 27.11
CA TYR A 38 15.56 -5.53 25.93
C TYR A 38 16.86 -4.70 25.90
N SER A 39 17.20 -4.00 27.00
CA SER A 39 18.42 -3.19 27.16
C SER A 39 19.75 -3.97 27.13
N GLY A 40 19.79 -5.18 26.55
CA GLY A 40 20.96 -6.06 26.43
C GLY A 40 21.51 -6.22 25.01
N GLY A 41 21.03 -5.47 24.02
CA GLY A 41 21.56 -5.49 22.65
C GLY A 41 21.25 -4.21 21.87
N TYR A 42 22.17 -3.80 20.99
CA TYR A 42 22.19 -2.56 20.20
C TYR A 42 21.01 -2.33 19.22
N LYS A 43 19.85 -2.99 19.37
CA LYS A 43 18.73 -2.84 18.46
C LYS A 43 17.67 -1.90 19.02
N GLU A 44 17.28 -0.90 18.24
CA GLU A 44 16.18 0.02 18.57
C GLU A 44 14.85 -0.76 18.51
N THR A 45 14.29 -1.08 19.67
CA THR A 45 13.01 -1.77 19.81
C THR A 45 11.89 -0.75 20.05
N LYS A 46 10.84 -0.77 19.24
CA LYS A 46 9.70 0.14 19.32
C LYS A 46 8.42 -0.57 19.77
N LEU A 47 7.65 0.09 20.63
CA LEU A 47 6.26 -0.28 20.90
C LEU A 47 5.45 -0.07 19.61
N ARG A 48 4.58 -1.03 19.28
CA ARG A 48 3.66 -0.94 18.13
C ARG A 48 2.20 -0.93 18.55
N ARG A 49 1.84 -1.64 19.63
CA ARG A 49 0.48 -1.66 20.13
C ARG A 49 0.39 -2.07 21.59
N ILE A 50 -0.63 -1.61 22.28
CA ILE A 50 -1.09 -2.20 23.54
C ILE A 50 -2.29 -3.10 23.22
N LEU A 51 -2.08 -4.41 23.30
CA LEU A 51 -3.09 -5.44 23.00
C LEU A 51 -4.06 -5.65 24.16
N GLY A 52 -3.72 -5.17 25.36
CA GLY A 52 -4.56 -5.26 26.54
C GLY A 52 -3.82 -4.86 27.81
N PHE A 53 -4.56 -4.47 28.84
CA PHE A 53 -4.00 -4.17 30.15
C PHE A 53 -5.00 -4.44 31.29
N GLU A 54 -4.47 -4.69 32.48
CA GLU A 54 -5.19 -4.68 33.76
C GLU A 54 -4.57 -3.62 34.67
N LYS A 55 -5.41 -2.86 35.38
CA LYS A 55 -4.99 -1.81 36.32
C LYS A 55 -5.29 -2.28 37.75
N GLU A 56 -4.25 -2.46 38.56
CA GLU A 56 -4.37 -2.83 39.98
C GLU A 56 -3.90 -1.68 40.87
N THR A 57 -4.79 -1.11 41.69
CA THR A 57 -4.41 -0.08 42.67
C THR A 57 -3.67 -0.73 43.82
N VAL A 58 -2.39 -0.35 44.02
CA VAL A 58 -1.56 -0.84 45.13
C VAL A 58 -1.65 0.11 46.32
N SER A 59 -1.67 1.42 46.06
CA SER A 59 -1.93 2.48 47.05
C SER A 59 -2.43 3.74 46.33
N ASN A 60 -2.74 4.81 47.09
CA ASN A 60 -3.18 6.09 46.53
C ASN A 60 -2.16 6.74 45.58
N VAL A 61 -0.89 6.33 45.63
CA VAL A 61 0.20 6.88 44.81
C VAL A 61 0.86 5.84 43.90
N GLN A 62 0.39 4.59 43.95
CA GLN A 62 1.01 3.49 43.21
C GLN A 62 -0.05 2.60 42.55
N VAL A 63 0.09 2.41 41.25
CA VAL A 63 -0.72 1.53 40.44
C VAL A 63 0.19 0.51 39.76
N LEU A 64 -0.24 -0.74 39.68
CA LEU A 64 0.40 -1.75 38.86
C LEU A 64 -0.40 -1.90 37.56
N TYR A 65 0.25 -1.64 36.42
CA TYR A 65 -0.26 -2.04 35.13
C TYR A 65 0.31 -3.39 34.75
N LYS A 66 -0.56 -4.38 34.50
CA LYS A 66 -0.20 -5.61 33.81
C LYS A 66 -0.51 -5.40 32.34
N LEU A 67 0.51 -5.48 31.49
CA LEU A 67 0.43 -5.10 30.09
C LEU A 67 0.64 -6.31 29.20
N ARG A 68 -0.17 -6.42 28.15
CA ARG A 68 0.09 -7.20 26.95
C ARG A 68 0.35 -6.23 25.81
N VAL A 69 1.53 -6.29 25.21
CA VAL A 69 1.93 -5.34 24.17
C VAL A 69 2.48 -6.06 22.95
N LEU A 70 2.41 -5.39 21.82
CA LEU A 70 3.07 -5.73 20.57
C LEU A 70 4.24 -4.78 20.36
N TYR A 71 5.42 -5.32 20.05
CA TYR A 71 6.63 -4.55 19.83
C TYR A 71 7.41 -5.11 18.65
N GLN A 72 8.32 -4.31 18.10
CA GLN A 72 9.07 -4.65 16.91
C GLN A 72 10.47 -4.05 16.96
N ASP A 73 11.46 -4.84 16.59
CA ASP A 73 12.80 -4.34 16.22
C ASP A 73 12.71 -3.78 14.80
N GLU A 74 13.48 -2.74 14.45
CA GLU A 74 13.35 -1.98 13.18
C GLU A 74 13.07 -2.81 11.89
N HIS A 75 13.63 -4.01 11.77
CA HIS A 75 13.41 -4.96 10.66
C HIS A 75 12.96 -6.37 11.14
N GLY A 76 12.55 -6.49 12.39
CA GLY A 76 12.10 -7.74 12.99
C GLY A 76 10.61 -8.00 12.80
N PRO A 77 10.15 -9.25 13.05
CA PRO A 77 8.73 -9.53 13.16
C PRO A 77 8.11 -8.76 14.33
N LEU A 78 6.81 -8.49 14.23
CA LEU A 78 6.01 -8.13 15.40
C LEU A 78 6.06 -9.28 16.41
N LYS A 79 6.25 -8.94 17.68
CA LYS A 79 6.35 -9.88 18.80
C LYS A 79 5.44 -9.40 19.91
N ASP A 80 4.77 -10.32 20.59
CA ASP A 80 3.97 -10.00 21.76
C ASP A 80 4.76 -10.23 23.06
N ARG A 81 4.41 -9.47 24.11
CA ARG A 81 5.00 -9.61 25.43
C ARG A 81 4.00 -9.28 26.52
N HIS A 82 4.12 -10.00 27.64
CA HIS A 82 3.41 -9.70 28.88
C HIS A 82 4.40 -9.27 29.96
N PHE A 83 4.11 -8.19 30.68
CA PHE A 83 4.90 -7.75 31.83
C PHE A 83 4.11 -6.80 32.73
N GLY A 84 4.60 -6.60 33.95
CA GLY A 84 4.01 -5.64 34.90
C GLY A 84 4.90 -4.42 35.09
N VAL A 85 4.30 -3.23 35.12
CA VAL A 85 4.99 -1.97 35.45
C VAL A 85 4.27 -1.27 36.59
N TYR A 86 4.99 -1.02 37.68
CA TYR A 86 4.52 -0.12 38.72
C TYR A 86 4.67 1.32 38.25
N VAL A 87 3.59 2.07 38.34
CA VAL A 87 3.49 3.50 38.08
C VAL A 87 3.32 4.19 39.42
N HIS A 88 4.27 5.04 39.76
CA HIS A 88 4.26 5.84 40.99
C HIS A 88 3.99 7.30 40.63
N LYS A 89 2.89 7.87 41.12
CA LYS A 89 2.62 9.31 41.02
C LYS A 89 3.23 10.01 42.24
N ASP A 90 4.09 11.00 42.00
CA ASP A 90 4.62 11.82 43.09
C ASP A 90 3.67 12.98 43.46
N ARG A 91 3.98 13.68 44.55
CA ARG A 91 3.15 14.79 45.06
C ARG A 91 3.16 16.02 44.15
N THR A 92 4.09 16.10 43.21
CA THR A 92 4.23 17.20 42.24
C THR A 92 3.58 16.89 40.89
N GLY A 93 2.96 15.72 40.73
CA GLY A 93 2.35 15.25 39.49
C GLY A 93 3.29 14.48 38.55
N GLY A 94 4.56 14.31 38.93
CA GLY A 94 5.52 13.50 38.19
C GLY A 94 5.23 12.00 38.30
N VAL A 95 5.64 11.25 37.28
CA VAL A 95 5.37 9.80 37.18
C VAL A 95 6.68 9.04 37.06
N LYS A 96 6.86 8.01 37.90
CA LYS A 96 8.01 7.11 37.87
C LYS A 96 7.59 5.68 37.57
N PHE A 97 8.35 5.02 36.71
CA PHE A 97 8.09 3.64 36.30
C PHE A 97 9.09 2.66 36.94
N LYS A 98 8.59 1.50 37.39
CA LYS A 98 9.43 0.40 37.88
C LYS A 98 8.92 -0.93 37.36
N LEU A 99 9.77 -1.69 36.67
CA LEU A 99 9.41 -3.01 36.17
C LEU A 99 9.16 -3.97 37.35
N LYS A 100 8.06 -4.71 37.32
CA LYS A 100 7.76 -5.75 38.30
C LYS A 100 8.76 -6.89 38.12
N SER A 101 9.58 -7.13 39.14
CA SER A 101 10.59 -8.21 39.13
C SER A 101 9.91 -9.55 38.83
N GLN A 102 10.40 -10.27 37.81
CA GLN A 102 10.02 -11.65 37.59
C GLN A 102 10.76 -12.50 38.63
N LYS A 103 10.06 -13.01 39.65
CA LYS A 103 10.65 -13.99 40.58
C LYS A 103 11.19 -15.17 39.75
N SER A 104 12.43 -15.58 40.01
CA SER A 104 13.19 -16.63 39.32
C SER A 104 12.61 -18.06 39.40
N GLY A 105 11.32 -18.24 39.69
CA GLY A 105 10.73 -19.55 40.01
C GLY A 105 9.40 -19.90 39.36
N LYS A 106 8.73 -19.01 38.64
CA LYS A 106 7.55 -19.37 37.83
C LYS A 106 7.53 -18.51 36.57
N ARG A 107 8.06 -19.05 35.47
CA ARG A 107 7.49 -18.72 34.16
C ARG A 107 6.02 -19.09 34.26
N GLU A 108 5.11 -18.12 34.29
CA GLU A 108 3.71 -18.40 34.00
C GLU A 108 3.67 -18.98 32.58
N ARG A 109 3.71 -20.31 32.49
CA ARG A 109 3.31 -21.04 31.29
C ARG A 109 1.79 -20.98 31.26
N LEU A 110 1.27 -19.86 30.77
CA LEU A 110 -0.07 -19.81 30.21
C LEU A 110 -0.08 -20.67 28.94
N PRO A 111 -1.25 -21.24 28.58
CA PRO A 111 -1.34 -22.24 27.53
C PRO A 111 -0.66 -21.70 26.28
N ARG A 112 0.14 -22.56 25.63
CA ARG A 112 0.44 -22.38 24.22
C ARG A 112 -0.93 -22.23 23.53
N HIS A 113 -1.44 -21.02 23.35
CA HIS A 113 -1.94 -20.70 22.03
C HIS A 113 -0.74 -20.98 21.18
N GLN A 114 -0.82 -22.12 20.49
CA GLN A 114 0.23 -22.63 19.65
C GLN A 114 0.88 -21.43 19.00
N SER A 115 2.12 -21.16 19.39
CA SER A 115 3.08 -20.63 18.46
C SER A 115 3.01 -21.63 17.30
N LEU A 116 2.08 -21.38 16.36
CA LEU A 116 2.20 -21.84 15.00
C LEU A 116 3.47 -21.14 14.52
N GLU A 117 4.59 -21.69 14.96
CA GLU A 117 5.91 -21.29 14.53
C GLU A 117 5.89 -21.49 13.01
N ASN A 118 5.99 -20.38 12.30
CA ASN A 118 6.40 -20.26 10.91
C ASN A 118 5.36 -20.52 9.80
N SER A 119 4.08 -20.81 10.08
CA SER A 119 3.08 -20.86 9.00
C SER A 119 2.45 -19.49 8.78
N CYS A 120 2.55 -18.98 7.55
CA CYS A 120 1.84 -17.78 7.14
C CYS A 120 0.32 -18.01 7.11
N ASP A 121 -0.49 -16.99 7.39
CA ASP A 121 -1.94 -17.08 7.31
C ASP A 121 -2.46 -16.51 5.98
N GLN A 122 -3.62 -16.98 5.49
CA GLN A 122 -4.42 -16.33 4.43
C GLN A 122 -3.60 -15.65 3.31
N LEU A 123 -3.69 -14.32 3.19
CA LEU A 123 -2.98 -13.49 2.21
C LEU A 123 -1.46 -13.61 2.31
N SER A 124 -0.92 -13.81 3.50
CA SER A 124 0.52 -14.00 3.72
C SER A 124 1.03 -15.32 3.11
N THR A 125 0.19 -16.35 3.03
CA THR A 125 0.49 -17.58 2.27
C THR A 125 0.44 -17.32 0.76
N GLU A 126 -0.58 -16.61 0.27
CA GLU A 126 -0.72 -16.28 -1.16
C GLU A 126 0.42 -15.38 -1.67
N ALA A 127 0.97 -14.53 -0.80
CA ALA A 127 2.14 -13.70 -1.06
C ALA A 127 3.48 -14.44 -0.90
N ASN A 128 3.45 -15.75 -0.65
CA ASN A 128 4.63 -16.61 -0.54
C ASN A 128 5.74 -15.99 0.35
N CYS A 129 5.32 -15.48 1.51
CA CYS A 129 6.21 -14.70 2.36
C CYS A 129 7.37 -15.55 2.89
N SER A 130 8.60 -15.08 2.74
CA SER A 130 9.77 -15.83 3.20
C SER A 130 9.85 -15.95 4.72
N LYS A 131 9.10 -15.11 5.44
CA LYS A 131 8.97 -15.14 6.89
C LYS A 131 7.68 -14.46 7.32
N CYS A 132 6.98 -15.12 8.24
CA CYS A 132 5.77 -14.62 8.88
C CYS A 132 5.96 -14.49 10.40
N GLY A 133 5.26 -13.53 11.00
CA GLY A 133 5.40 -13.11 12.39
C GLY A 133 4.13 -13.33 13.19
N PHE A 134 3.79 -12.36 14.05
CA PHE A 134 2.58 -12.37 14.85
C PHE A 134 1.33 -12.62 13.98
N HIS A 135 0.47 -13.55 14.42
CA HIS A 135 -0.73 -14.00 13.71
C HIS A 135 -0.51 -14.60 12.29
N GLY A 136 0.72 -14.95 11.91
CA GLY A 136 0.99 -15.47 10.56
C GLY A 136 1.16 -14.40 9.50
N ILE A 137 1.14 -13.12 9.89
CA ILE A 137 1.28 -11.96 8.99
C ILE A 137 2.73 -11.84 8.50
N CYS A 138 2.93 -11.46 7.24
CA CYS A 138 4.26 -11.25 6.67
C CYS A 138 5.10 -10.26 7.48
N VAL A 139 6.36 -10.62 7.67
CA VAL A 139 7.36 -9.66 8.16
C VAL A 139 7.63 -8.65 7.05
N ARG A 140 7.76 -7.36 7.42
CA ARG A 140 8.09 -6.28 6.48
C ARG A 140 9.16 -6.70 5.45
N GLY A 141 8.82 -6.57 4.17
CA GLY A 141 9.71 -6.81 3.05
C GLY A 141 9.87 -8.27 2.64
N THR A 142 9.09 -9.19 3.20
CA THR A 142 9.17 -10.62 2.87
C THR A 142 8.10 -11.09 1.90
N ALA A 143 7.09 -10.25 1.61
CA ALA A 143 6.05 -10.57 0.65
C ALA A 143 6.58 -10.55 -0.78
N LYS A 144 6.10 -11.49 -1.58
CA LYS A 144 6.52 -11.68 -2.96
C LYS A 144 5.30 -11.82 -3.88
N ILE A 145 5.47 -11.31 -5.08
CA ILE A 145 4.63 -11.64 -6.22
C ILE A 145 5.42 -12.53 -7.17
N SER A 146 4.73 -13.22 -8.08
CA SER A 146 5.43 -14.04 -9.08
C SER A 146 6.34 -13.16 -9.96
N PRO A 147 7.47 -13.69 -10.46
CA PRO A 147 8.33 -12.95 -11.38
C PRO A 147 7.58 -12.41 -12.59
N TRP A 148 6.62 -13.20 -13.10
CA TRP A 148 5.69 -12.77 -14.14
C TRP A 148 4.92 -11.50 -13.75
N LEU A 149 4.26 -11.51 -12.60
CA LEU A 149 3.44 -10.38 -12.17
C LEU A 149 4.30 -9.13 -11.95
N GLN A 150 5.48 -9.29 -11.36
CA GLN A 150 6.43 -8.20 -11.18
C GLN A 150 6.86 -7.59 -12.51
N PHE A 151 7.20 -8.44 -13.48
CA PHE A 151 7.61 -8.04 -14.82
C PHE A 151 6.47 -7.35 -15.59
N ALA A 152 5.26 -7.89 -15.55
CA ALA A 152 4.11 -7.34 -16.25
C ALA A 152 3.69 -5.98 -15.68
N LEU A 153 3.63 -5.85 -14.35
CA LEU A 153 3.36 -4.58 -13.70
C LEU A 153 4.48 -3.57 -13.94
N LYS A 154 5.75 -3.99 -13.96
CA LYS A 154 6.87 -3.12 -14.34
C LYS A 154 6.72 -2.65 -15.79
N THR A 155 6.42 -3.55 -16.72
CA THR A 155 6.19 -3.20 -18.14
C THR A 155 5.16 -2.10 -18.24
N GLN A 156 4.00 -2.25 -17.59
CA GLN A 156 2.94 -1.25 -17.60
C GLN A 156 3.34 0.11 -17.03
N ARG A 157 4.30 0.15 -16.09
CA ARG A 157 4.82 1.43 -15.57
C ARG A 157 5.83 2.07 -16.53
N GLU A 158 6.78 1.29 -17.03
CA GLU A 158 7.86 1.80 -17.89
C GLU A 158 7.36 2.26 -19.26
N LEU A 159 6.27 1.66 -19.75
CA LEU A 159 5.58 2.13 -20.96
C LEU A 159 5.04 3.56 -20.82
N GLN A 160 4.93 4.11 -19.61
CA GLN A 160 4.37 5.44 -19.36
C GLN A 160 5.44 6.49 -19.06
N ILE A 161 6.73 6.19 -19.25
CA ILE A 161 7.84 7.06 -18.84
C ILE A 161 7.85 8.42 -19.55
N ASP A 162 7.27 8.48 -20.74
CA ASP A 162 7.13 9.67 -21.60
C ASP A 162 5.72 10.26 -21.58
N VAL A 163 4.82 9.71 -20.76
CA VAL A 163 3.45 10.18 -20.58
C VAL A 163 3.41 11.30 -19.54
N PRO A 164 2.68 12.41 -19.77
CA PRO A 164 2.46 13.44 -18.75
C PRO A 164 1.90 12.85 -17.45
N VAL A 165 2.40 13.33 -16.30
CA VAL A 165 2.05 12.75 -14.98
C VAL A 165 0.53 12.76 -14.72
N ASN A 166 -0.22 13.74 -15.23
CA ASN A 166 -1.69 13.77 -15.10
C ASN A 166 -2.42 12.72 -15.95
N HIS A 167 -1.74 12.04 -16.87
CA HIS A 167 -2.28 11.00 -17.75
C HIS A 167 -1.77 9.59 -17.41
N VAL A 168 -0.81 9.46 -16.48
CA VAL A 168 -0.33 8.14 -16.08
C VAL A 168 -1.41 7.38 -15.30
N GLN A 169 -1.39 6.06 -15.44
CA GLN A 169 -2.17 5.12 -14.65
C GLN A 169 -1.27 4.43 -13.62
N VAL A 170 -1.61 4.64 -12.35
CA VAL A 170 -0.86 4.22 -11.19
C VAL A 170 -1.76 3.39 -10.27
N LEU A 171 -1.24 2.24 -9.84
CA LEU A 171 -1.87 1.43 -8.80
C LEU A 171 -1.52 2.01 -7.44
N GLY A 172 -2.55 2.32 -6.67
CA GLY A 172 -2.45 2.93 -5.35
C GLY A 172 -2.98 2.04 -4.23
N ALA A 173 -2.59 2.37 -3.01
CA ALA A 173 -3.13 1.78 -1.79
C ALA A 173 -3.82 2.87 -0.96
N HIS A 174 -5.13 2.73 -0.77
CA HIS A 174 -5.90 3.61 0.11
C HIS A 174 -5.59 3.27 1.57
N ASN A 175 -5.45 4.30 2.42
CA ASN A 175 -5.02 4.19 3.82
C ASN A 175 -3.85 3.23 4.01
N SER A 176 -2.80 3.38 3.20
CA SER A 176 -1.70 2.43 3.06
C SER A 176 -0.98 2.12 4.39
N PHE A 177 -0.95 3.10 5.31
CA PHE A 177 -0.35 2.96 6.64
C PHE A 177 -1.15 2.03 7.56
N ASN A 178 -2.45 1.91 7.32
CA ASN A 178 -3.40 1.15 8.11
C ASN A 178 -3.25 -0.35 7.81
N ASN A 179 -2.08 -0.89 8.16
CA ASN A 179 -1.68 -2.25 7.82
C ASN A 179 -1.42 -3.17 9.02
N ARG A 180 -1.83 -4.44 8.87
CA ARG A 180 -1.64 -5.50 9.88
C ARG A 180 -0.16 -5.81 10.13
N ALA A 181 0.69 -5.69 9.11
CA ALA A 181 2.15 -5.87 9.24
C ALA A 181 2.84 -4.84 10.16
N SER A 182 2.20 -3.69 10.44
CA SER A 182 2.67 -2.68 11.41
C SER A 182 1.97 -2.76 12.76
N GLY A 183 1.06 -3.74 12.94
CA GLY A 183 0.29 -3.94 14.17
C GLY A 183 -1.07 -3.26 14.19
N TYR A 184 -1.55 -2.75 13.04
CA TYR A 184 -2.95 -2.31 12.95
C TYR A 184 -3.92 -3.51 12.85
N GLY A 185 -5.20 -3.30 13.11
CA GLY A 185 -6.23 -4.35 12.92
C GLY A 185 -6.10 -5.56 13.85
N ASP A 186 -5.63 -5.39 15.10
CA ASP A 186 -5.52 -6.51 16.05
C ASP A 186 -6.87 -7.10 16.50
N LEU A 187 -7.96 -6.35 16.27
CA LEU A 187 -9.34 -6.77 16.50
C LEU A 187 -10.00 -7.34 15.25
N ASP A 188 -9.28 -7.42 14.13
CA ASP A 188 -9.85 -7.88 12.87
C ASP A 188 -10.13 -9.38 12.96
N ASP A 189 -11.38 -9.75 12.69
CA ASP A 189 -11.86 -11.14 12.71
C ASP A 189 -12.56 -11.56 11.41
N CYS A 190 -12.56 -10.67 10.41
CA CYS A 190 -13.01 -10.99 9.07
C CYS A 190 -12.09 -11.96 8.32
N HIS A 191 -12.61 -12.53 7.24
CA HIS A 191 -11.80 -13.22 6.24
C HIS A 191 -11.01 -12.20 5.40
N TRP A 192 -9.77 -12.54 5.05
CA TRP A 192 -8.93 -11.73 4.16
C TRP A 192 -8.56 -12.58 2.93
N PRO A 193 -8.98 -12.20 1.70
CA PRO A 193 -9.64 -10.93 1.36
C PRO A 193 -11.12 -10.88 1.77
N LEU A 194 -11.61 -9.69 2.14
CA LEU A 194 -13.00 -9.47 2.57
C LEU A 194 -14.01 -9.86 1.49
N ARG A 195 -15.15 -10.37 1.93
CA ARG A 195 -16.32 -10.66 1.11
C ARG A 195 -17.38 -9.57 1.31
N THR A 196 -18.21 -9.36 0.29
CA THR A 196 -19.22 -8.29 0.31
C THR A 196 -20.36 -8.52 1.30
N ASP A 197 -20.54 -9.75 1.76
CA ASP A 197 -21.55 -10.19 2.73
C ASP A 197 -21.01 -10.42 4.14
N ASP A 198 -19.73 -10.13 4.38
CA ASP A 198 -19.08 -10.31 5.67
C ASP A 198 -19.77 -9.49 6.80
N VAL A 199 -20.02 -10.16 7.93
CA VAL A 199 -20.50 -9.54 9.20
C VAL A 199 -19.47 -9.82 10.28
N CYS A 200 -18.50 -8.93 10.40
CA CYS A 200 -17.31 -9.08 11.23
C CYS A 200 -16.71 -7.69 11.52
N ILE A 201 -15.52 -7.63 12.11
CA ILE A 201 -14.72 -6.44 12.34
C ILE A 201 -13.49 -6.48 11.44
N SER A 202 -13.29 -5.44 10.65
CA SER A 202 -12.09 -5.20 9.85
C SER A 202 -11.74 -3.72 9.96
N LEU A 203 -10.74 -3.41 10.79
CA LEU A 203 -10.27 -2.05 11.03
C LEU A 203 -9.03 -1.73 10.20
N ALA A 204 -8.23 -2.74 9.82
CA ALA A 204 -7.16 -2.53 8.86
C ALA A 204 -7.72 -2.40 7.44
N ASN A 205 -7.10 -1.52 6.64
CA ASN A 205 -7.35 -1.43 5.20
C ASN A 205 -6.35 -2.30 4.42
N GLN A 206 -5.20 -2.61 5.01
CA GLN A 206 -4.12 -3.33 4.33
C GLN A 206 -3.56 -4.47 5.18
N GLU A 207 -3.08 -5.52 4.52
CA GLU A 207 -2.35 -6.61 5.18
C GLU A 207 -0.86 -6.23 5.34
N PHE A 208 -0.27 -5.77 4.24
CA PHE A 208 1.18 -5.70 4.06
C PHE A 208 1.79 -4.34 4.42
N SER A 209 3.08 -4.32 4.75
CA SER A 209 3.82 -3.10 5.06
C SER A 209 3.96 -2.18 3.83
N PHE A 210 4.37 -0.91 4.00
CA PHE A 210 4.67 -0.04 2.84
C PHE A 210 5.72 -0.67 1.93
N THR A 211 6.75 -1.28 2.53
CA THR A 211 7.81 -1.96 1.77
C THR A 211 7.24 -3.06 0.87
N ASP A 212 6.30 -3.85 1.39
CA ASP A 212 5.68 -4.96 0.67
C ASP A 212 4.67 -4.49 -0.38
N GLN A 213 3.86 -3.48 -0.07
CA GLN A 213 2.95 -2.84 -1.03
C GLN A 213 3.73 -2.30 -2.25
N LEU A 214 4.86 -1.62 -2.00
CA LEU A 214 5.76 -1.15 -3.06
C LEU A 214 6.39 -2.33 -3.84
N ASN A 215 6.82 -3.40 -3.16
CA ASN A 215 7.32 -4.61 -3.84
C ASN A 215 6.25 -5.28 -4.72
N MET A 216 4.98 -5.19 -4.33
CA MET A 216 3.84 -5.72 -5.09
C MET A 216 3.49 -4.89 -6.33
N GLY A 217 4.06 -3.68 -6.48
CA GLY A 217 3.87 -2.83 -7.65
C GLY A 217 3.04 -1.57 -7.39
N ILE A 218 2.58 -1.33 -6.16
CA ILE A 218 1.95 -0.07 -5.77
C ILE A 218 2.95 1.08 -5.93
N ARG A 219 2.49 2.22 -6.47
CA ARG A 219 3.29 3.45 -6.59
C ARG A 219 2.55 4.70 -6.13
N ASN A 220 1.32 4.58 -5.67
CA ASN A 220 0.59 5.63 -4.98
C ASN A 220 0.25 5.16 -3.55
N LEU A 221 0.68 5.90 -2.52
CA LEU A 221 0.45 5.56 -1.12
C LEU A 221 -0.33 6.69 -0.45
N GLU A 222 -1.51 6.38 0.07
CA GLU A 222 -2.31 7.31 0.86
C GLU A 222 -2.02 7.15 2.36
N ILE A 223 -1.82 8.28 3.04
CA ILE A 223 -1.40 8.32 4.43
C ILE A 223 -2.15 9.42 5.17
N ASP A 224 -3.01 9.04 6.10
CA ASP A 224 -3.73 9.97 6.97
C ASP A 224 -2.80 10.50 8.06
N LEU A 225 -2.62 11.81 8.14
CA LEU A 225 -1.81 12.45 9.16
C LEU A 225 -2.66 13.05 10.26
N TRP A 226 -2.38 12.67 11.50
CA TRP A 226 -3.06 13.20 12.68
C TRP A 226 -2.05 13.68 13.73
N LYS A 227 -2.33 14.85 14.32
CA LYS A 227 -1.54 15.36 15.45
C LYS A 227 -2.18 14.88 16.74
N CYS A 228 -1.58 13.89 17.38
CA CYS A 228 -2.03 13.44 18.70
C CYS A 228 -0.86 13.11 19.61
N PHE A 229 -1.06 13.37 20.92
CA PHE A 229 -0.06 13.13 21.96
C PHE A 229 1.30 13.78 21.64
N GLY A 230 1.28 15.00 21.10
CA GLY A 230 2.47 15.81 20.81
C GLY A 230 3.25 15.38 19.56
N LYS A 231 2.80 14.38 18.82
CA LYS A 231 3.47 13.85 17.63
C LYS A 231 2.52 13.76 16.44
N ILE A 232 3.09 13.81 15.23
CA ILE A 232 2.34 13.52 13.99
C ILE A 232 2.40 12.02 13.76
N ARG A 233 1.23 11.40 13.67
CA ARG A 233 1.04 9.96 13.54
C ARG A 233 0.25 9.64 12.28
N MET A 234 0.45 8.42 11.80
CA MET A 234 -0.33 7.84 10.73
C MET A 234 -1.46 7.04 11.39
N SER A 235 -2.69 7.52 11.24
CA SER A 235 -3.84 7.10 12.04
C SER A 235 -5.15 7.26 11.30
N HIS A 236 -6.12 6.37 11.53
CA HIS A 236 -7.43 6.45 10.88
C HIS A 236 -8.48 6.96 11.88
N GLY A 237 -8.72 8.27 11.90
CA GLY A 237 -9.58 8.95 12.89
C GLY A 237 -10.97 9.37 12.35
N ASN A 238 -11.92 9.56 13.27
CA ASN A 238 -13.18 10.27 13.00
C ASN A 238 -13.19 11.56 13.83
N SER A 239 -13.70 12.67 13.29
CA SER A 239 -13.81 13.96 13.99
C SER A 239 -14.55 13.89 15.33
N ASP A 240 -15.52 12.97 15.47
CA ASP A 240 -16.44 12.94 16.62
C ASP A 240 -16.00 12.00 17.75
N LEU A 241 -15.08 11.06 17.45
CA LEU A 241 -14.49 10.19 18.45
C LEU A 241 -12.98 10.18 18.23
N LYS A 242 -12.20 10.45 19.28
CA LYS A 242 -10.75 10.13 19.36
C LYS A 242 -10.44 8.62 19.20
N LEU A 243 -11.35 7.84 18.62
CA LEU A 243 -11.08 6.54 18.02
C LEU A 243 -10.25 6.77 16.76
N GLY A 244 -8.97 6.40 16.82
CA GLY A 244 -8.14 6.34 15.62
C GLY A 244 -6.75 6.94 15.73
N CYS A 245 -6.50 7.84 16.69
CA CYS A 245 -5.18 8.41 16.96
C CYS A 245 -4.75 8.15 18.40
N LEU A 246 -3.97 7.10 18.59
CA LEU A 246 -3.51 6.56 19.87
C LEU A 246 -2.02 6.85 20.07
N PRO A 247 -1.52 6.89 21.32
CA PRO A 247 -0.11 7.18 21.61
C PRO A 247 0.89 6.17 21.02
N TRP A 248 0.44 4.97 20.66
CA TRP A 248 1.27 3.90 20.07
C TRP A 248 1.11 3.76 18.56
N ASP A 249 0.26 4.57 17.91
CA ASP A 249 0.14 4.56 16.45
C ASP A 249 1.44 5.04 15.80
N LYS A 250 1.75 4.49 14.63
CA LYS A 250 3.05 4.67 13.98
C LYS A 250 3.27 6.16 13.65
N GLU A 251 4.41 6.69 14.05
CA GLU A 251 4.75 8.09 13.77
C GLU A 251 5.02 8.29 12.27
N MET A 252 4.68 9.48 11.74
CA MET A 252 4.95 9.84 10.35
C MET A 252 6.41 9.59 9.95
N GLN A 253 7.35 9.94 10.84
CA GLN A 253 8.78 9.73 10.59
C GLN A 253 9.16 8.26 10.37
N ASP A 254 8.51 7.32 11.05
CA ASP A 254 8.76 5.88 10.87
C ASP A 254 8.26 5.40 9.52
N GLY A 255 7.12 5.92 9.06
CA GLY A 255 6.58 5.64 7.73
C GLY A 255 7.46 6.20 6.62
N MET A 256 7.86 7.46 6.73
CA MET A 256 8.72 8.12 5.75
C MET A 256 10.11 7.50 5.68
N LYS A 257 10.65 7.08 6.83
CA LYS A 257 11.89 6.29 6.86
C LYS A 257 11.72 4.99 6.08
N GLU A 258 10.63 4.26 6.29
CA GLU A 258 10.40 2.99 5.63
C GLU A 258 10.34 3.12 4.11
N ILE A 259 9.61 4.10 3.59
CA ILE A 259 9.51 4.37 2.16
C ILE A 259 10.88 4.80 1.61
N SER A 260 11.57 5.71 2.30
CA SER A 260 12.92 6.17 1.93
C SER A 260 13.93 5.02 1.86
N ASP A 261 13.94 4.12 2.85
CA ASP A 261 14.81 2.93 2.85
C ASP A 261 14.54 2.04 1.63
N TRP A 262 13.27 1.91 1.20
CA TRP A 262 12.92 1.17 0.00
C TRP A 262 13.47 1.84 -1.28
N THR A 263 13.33 3.16 -1.42
CA THR A 263 13.83 3.92 -2.60
C THR A 263 15.37 3.93 -2.73
N LYS A 264 16.08 3.67 -1.63
CA LYS A 264 17.55 3.64 -1.59
C LYS A 264 18.14 2.31 -2.07
N LYS A 265 17.34 1.24 -2.11
CA LYS A 265 17.80 -0.08 -2.60
C LYS A 265 18.22 0.03 -4.07
N PRO A 266 19.32 -0.63 -4.50
CA PRO A 266 19.85 -0.51 -5.87
C PRO A 266 18.80 -0.67 -6.98
N GLY A 267 17.93 -1.69 -6.89
CA GLY A 267 16.87 -1.96 -7.87
C GLY A 267 15.70 -0.95 -7.89
N ASN A 268 15.63 -0.02 -6.94
CA ASN A 268 14.49 0.90 -6.78
C ASN A 268 14.86 2.38 -6.98
N ARG A 269 16.11 2.68 -7.34
CA ARG A 269 16.62 4.07 -7.35
C ARG A 269 15.94 4.99 -8.35
N ASN A 270 15.38 4.42 -9.41
CA ASN A 270 14.71 5.13 -10.51
C ASN A 270 13.18 5.03 -10.42
N GLU A 271 12.65 4.44 -9.34
CA GLU A 271 11.21 4.33 -9.15
C GLU A 271 10.60 5.67 -8.74
N ILE A 272 9.43 5.98 -9.32
CA ILE A 272 8.65 7.18 -9.01
C ILE A 272 7.50 6.77 -8.09
N ILE A 273 7.36 7.43 -6.95
CA ILE A 273 6.31 7.17 -5.96
C ILE A 273 5.52 8.44 -5.72
N GLU A 274 4.21 8.33 -5.75
CA GLU A 274 3.27 9.33 -5.29
C GLU A 274 2.89 9.04 -3.84
N ILE A 275 3.01 10.04 -2.97
CA ILE A 275 2.54 9.96 -1.59
C ILE A 275 1.47 11.01 -1.43
N TYR A 276 0.24 10.57 -1.18
CA TYR A 276 -0.90 11.42 -0.90
C TYR A 276 -1.09 11.49 0.62
N PHE A 277 -0.94 12.69 1.19
CA PHE A 277 -1.22 12.92 2.61
C PHE A 277 -2.64 13.46 2.76
N ASP A 278 -3.52 12.69 3.39
CA ASP A 278 -4.80 13.18 3.87
C ASP A 278 -4.57 13.84 5.24
N ASP A 279 -4.29 15.14 5.22
CA ASP A 279 -3.79 15.87 6.38
C ASP A 279 -4.94 16.36 7.27
N HIS A 280 -5.13 15.68 8.42
CA HIS A 280 -6.06 16.07 9.49
C HIS A 280 -5.37 16.83 10.62
N THR A 281 -4.19 17.42 10.35
CA THR A 281 -3.49 18.29 11.30
C THR A 281 -3.92 19.76 11.15
N SER A 282 -3.00 20.69 11.36
CA SER A 282 -3.24 22.13 11.25
C SER A 282 -2.03 22.78 10.59
N ASP A 283 -2.20 23.93 9.95
CA ASP A 283 -1.14 24.68 9.26
C ASP A 283 0.11 24.92 10.12
N SER A 284 -0.02 24.94 11.45
CA SER A 284 1.11 25.04 12.38
C SER A 284 2.09 23.86 12.32
N GLU A 285 1.67 22.73 11.76
CA GLU A 285 2.45 21.50 11.62
C GLU A 285 3.13 21.36 10.25
N ASP A 286 2.85 22.25 9.28
CA ASP A 286 3.43 22.24 7.94
C ASP A 286 4.96 22.14 7.98
N TRP A 287 5.59 22.88 8.90
CA TRP A 287 7.05 22.83 9.06
C TRP A 287 7.52 21.45 9.50
N SER A 288 6.83 20.82 10.45
CA SER A 288 7.16 19.49 10.97
C SER A 288 7.04 18.43 9.86
N ILE A 289 5.96 18.50 9.07
CA ILE A 289 5.71 17.60 7.93
C ILE A 289 6.81 17.78 6.88
N ASN A 290 7.05 19.01 6.43
CA ASN A 290 8.08 19.34 5.45
C ASN A 290 9.50 18.96 5.94
N HIS A 291 9.78 19.11 7.23
CA HIS A 291 11.05 18.72 7.82
C HIS A 291 11.27 17.21 7.72
N VAL A 292 10.25 16.39 8.04
CA VAL A 292 10.34 14.93 7.91
C VAL A 292 10.51 14.52 6.44
N ILE A 293 9.76 15.11 5.52
CA ILE A 293 9.90 14.85 4.08
C ILE A 293 11.33 15.15 3.63
N LYS A 294 11.85 16.34 3.93
CA LYS A 294 13.22 16.74 3.58
C LYS A 294 14.27 15.84 4.21
N LYS A 295 14.08 15.43 5.47
CA LYS A 295 15.00 14.52 6.18
C LYS A 295 15.17 13.18 5.46
N TYR A 296 14.08 12.61 4.95
CA TYR A 296 14.09 11.26 4.38
C TYR A 296 14.26 11.22 2.87
N PHE A 297 13.77 12.22 2.14
CA PHE A 297 13.81 12.25 0.68
C PHE A 297 14.77 13.28 0.10
N GLY A 298 15.15 14.31 0.87
CA GLY A 298 16.11 15.32 0.41
C GLY A 298 15.66 16.03 -0.86
N ASP A 299 16.50 15.99 -1.88
CA ASP A 299 16.30 16.57 -3.22
C ASP A 299 15.55 15.66 -4.19
N LYS A 300 15.10 14.48 -3.75
CA LYS A 300 14.32 13.54 -4.58
C LYS A 300 12.83 13.88 -4.68
N VAL A 301 12.39 14.95 -4.04
CA VAL A 301 10.98 15.38 -4.05
C VAL A 301 10.79 16.41 -5.15
N LEU A 302 9.80 16.20 -6.01
CA LEU A 302 9.36 17.22 -6.96
C LEU A 302 8.58 18.29 -6.21
N THR A 303 9.16 19.48 -6.05
CA THR A 303 8.55 20.57 -5.26
C THR A 303 7.76 21.55 -6.14
N PRO A 304 6.86 22.37 -5.57
CA PRO A 304 6.23 23.48 -6.30
C PRO A 304 7.23 24.44 -6.94
N ASN A 305 8.41 24.63 -6.33
CA ASN A 305 9.46 25.47 -6.90
C ASN A 305 10.12 24.80 -8.13
N ASP A 306 10.30 23.48 -8.11
CA ASP A 306 10.74 22.72 -9.29
C ASP A 306 9.72 22.87 -10.43
N LEU A 307 8.42 22.77 -10.13
CA LEU A 307 7.35 22.99 -11.11
C LEU A 307 7.43 24.39 -11.75
N LYS A 308 7.62 25.42 -10.92
CA LYS A 308 7.78 26.79 -11.41
C LYS A 308 9.00 26.96 -12.32
N LEU A 309 10.15 26.44 -11.90
CA LEU A 309 11.43 26.64 -12.59
C LEU A 309 11.61 25.77 -13.84
N LYS A 310 11.18 24.51 -13.78
CA LYS A 310 11.44 23.50 -14.82
C LYS A 310 10.26 23.31 -15.77
N PHE A 311 9.05 23.61 -15.32
CA PHE A 311 7.82 23.34 -16.08
C PHE A 311 7.02 24.63 -16.37
N SER A 312 7.67 25.81 -16.31
CA SER A 312 7.07 27.12 -16.58
C SER A 312 5.80 27.41 -15.76
N GLY A 313 5.72 26.88 -14.53
CA GLY A 313 4.53 27.02 -13.70
C GLY A 313 3.32 26.23 -14.18
N ARG A 314 3.48 25.30 -15.15
CA ARG A 314 2.50 24.23 -15.34
C ARG A 314 2.59 23.32 -14.12
N TYR A 315 1.76 23.61 -13.14
CA TYR A 315 1.59 22.76 -11.99
C TYR A 315 1.20 21.36 -12.46
N LEU A 316 1.55 20.34 -11.67
CA LEU A 316 0.68 19.17 -11.56
C LEU A 316 -0.68 19.76 -11.22
N HIS A 317 -1.56 19.83 -12.23
CA HIS A 317 -2.73 20.70 -12.36
C HIS A 317 -3.50 20.90 -11.05
N ASP A 318 -4.17 22.04 -10.83
CA ASP A 318 -5.08 22.27 -9.68
C ASP A 318 -6.12 21.14 -9.52
N HIS A 319 -6.33 20.37 -10.59
CA HIS A 319 -7.25 19.25 -10.66
C HIS A 319 -6.63 17.86 -10.49
N PHE A 320 -5.33 17.72 -10.22
CA PHE A 320 -4.63 16.42 -10.10
C PHE A 320 -5.26 15.48 -9.04
N TRP A 321 -6.04 16.04 -8.11
CA TRP A 321 -6.87 15.29 -7.14
C TRP A 321 -8.34 15.71 -7.12
N SER A 322 -8.77 16.60 -8.02
CA SER A 322 -10.13 17.18 -7.95
C SER A 322 -11.24 16.19 -8.30
N LYS A 323 -10.92 15.15 -9.08
CA LYS A 323 -11.86 14.08 -9.44
C LYS A 323 -11.51 12.80 -8.69
N ALA A 324 -11.97 12.72 -7.45
CA ALA A 324 -11.89 11.51 -6.64
C ALA A 324 -13.28 10.87 -6.49
N PHE A 325 -13.39 9.58 -6.78
CA PHE A 325 -14.63 8.84 -6.68
C PHE A 325 -14.47 7.60 -5.82
N THR A 326 -15.50 7.30 -5.04
CA THR A 326 -15.66 5.99 -4.43
C THR A 326 -16.08 4.97 -5.49
N VAL A 327 -15.70 3.70 -5.30
CA VAL A 327 -16.11 2.59 -6.19
C VAL A 327 -17.62 2.58 -6.46
N ARG A 328 -18.43 2.85 -5.44
CA ARG A 328 -19.90 2.88 -5.59
C ARG A 328 -20.36 4.06 -6.44
N THR A 329 -19.82 5.26 -6.20
CA THR A 329 -20.23 6.47 -6.93
C THR A 329 -19.88 6.41 -8.42
N ILE A 330 -18.76 5.79 -8.78
CA ILE A 330 -18.33 5.69 -10.18
C ILE A 330 -18.94 4.49 -10.92
N SER A 331 -19.56 3.55 -10.21
CA SER A 331 -19.98 2.24 -10.75
C SER A 331 -20.84 2.34 -12.03
N SER A 332 -21.79 3.28 -12.07
CA SER A 332 -22.67 3.52 -13.23
C SER A 332 -21.98 4.24 -14.39
N GLN A 333 -20.95 5.06 -14.11
CA GLN A 333 -20.21 5.81 -15.13
C GLN A 333 -19.16 4.94 -15.85
N LEU A 334 -18.83 3.77 -15.31
CA LEU A 334 -17.91 2.82 -15.93
C LEU A 334 -18.52 2.03 -17.09
N GLU A 335 -19.84 2.01 -17.25
CA GLU A 335 -20.50 1.23 -18.31
C GLU A 335 -20.11 1.70 -19.72
N ASN A 336 -19.79 2.98 -19.89
CA ASN A 336 -19.40 3.57 -21.17
C ASN A 336 -18.06 4.35 -21.11
N CYS A 337 -17.37 4.34 -19.97
CA CYS A 337 -16.14 5.10 -19.69
C CYS A 337 -16.21 6.61 -20.00
N SER A 338 -17.41 7.18 -20.17
CA SER A 338 -17.62 8.52 -20.74
C SER A 338 -17.08 9.66 -19.88
N THR A 339 -17.00 9.46 -18.55
CA THR A 339 -16.52 10.47 -17.59
C THR A 339 -15.00 10.45 -17.39
N ILE A 340 -14.33 9.38 -17.80
CA ILE A 340 -12.93 9.11 -17.43
C ILE A 340 -12.00 9.21 -18.64
N GLY A 341 -12.30 8.51 -19.74
CA GLY A 341 -11.39 8.40 -20.89
C GLY A 341 -11.16 9.69 -21.68
N ASN A 342 -11.97 10.73 -21.44
CA ASN A 342 -11.87 12.05 -22.08
C ASN A 342 -11.61 13.19 -21.08
N SER A 343 -11.25 12.87 -19.83
CA SER A 343 -11.00 13.88 -18.80
C SER A 343 -9.61 14.49 -18.99
N GLU A 344 -9.50 15.81 -19.04
CA GLU A 344 -8.21 16.51 -18.91
C GLU A 344 -7.66 16.43 -17.47
N ASP A 345 -8.53 16.13 -16.51
CA ASP A 345 -8.19 15.97 -15.10
C ASP A 345 -7.84 14.52 -14.77
N SER A 346 -6.88 14.34 -13.87
CA SER A 346 -6.56 13.05 -13.25
C SER A 346 -7.77 12.54 -12.46
N VAL A 347 -8.16 11.29 -12.70
CA VAL A 347 -9.26 10.62 -12.01
C VAL A 347 -8.72 9.60 -11.02
N ARG A 348 -9.01 9.82 -9.73
CA ARG A 348 -8.75 8.86 -8.65
C ARG A 348 -10.01 8.06 -8.33
N ILE A 349 -9.86 6.75 -8.18
CA ILE A 349 -10.90 5.85 -7.69
C ILE A 349 -10.36 5.11 -6.48
N TYR A 350 -11.09 5.13 -5.37
CA TYR A 350 -10.63 4.54 -4.12
C TYR A 350 -11.66 3.60 -3.47
N SER A 351 -11.12 2.60 -2.77
CA SER A 351 -11.86 1.65 -1.94
C SER A 351 -12.16 2.21 -0.55
N ASP A 352 -13.12 1.60 0.14
CA ASP A 352 -13.14 1.56 1.61
C ASP A 352 -13.63 0.20 2.07
N SER A 353 -12.73 -0.53 2.72
CA SER A 353 -12.93 -1.90 3.19
C SER A 353 -13.21 -1.99 4.69
N THR A 354 -13.45 -0.87 5.37
CA THR A 354 -13.56 -0.84 6.83
C THR A 354 -14.94 -1.37 7.28
N ILE A 355 -14.95 -2.27 8.28
CA ILE A 355 -16.18 -2.89 8.82
C ILE A 355 -16.18 -2.80 10.35
N TYR A 356 -17.20 -2.17 10.93
CA TYR A 356 -17.35 -1.98 12.39
C TYR A 356 -18.48 -2.87 12.99
N GLY A 357 -18.66 -4.10 12.50
CA GLY A 357 -19.79 -4.96 12.89
C GLY A 357 -21.09 -4.63 12.13
N PRO A 358 -22.27 -5.04 12.62
CA PRO A 358 -23.49 -5.09 11.81
C PRO A 358 -24.11 -3.73 11.45
N PHE A 359 -23.57 -2.61 11.94
CA PHE A 359 -24.19 -1.29 11.84
C PHE A 359 -23.49 -0.33 10.88
N TRP A 360 -22.22 -0.58 10.53
CA TRP A 360 -21.44 0.30 9.67
C TRP A 360 -20.38 -0.51 8.90
N ASN A 361 -20.53 -0.59 7.58
CA ASN A 361 -19.59 -1.29 6.70
C ASN A 361 -19.31 -0.48 5.42
N GLY A 362 -18.12 0.12 5.35
CA GLY A 362 -17.64 0.94 4.24
C GLY A 362 -17.80 0.25 2.88
N ILE A 363 -17.62 -1.08 2.80
CA ILE A 363 -17.82 -1.84 1.56
C ILE A 363 -19.23 -1.66 0.97
N LYS A 364 -20.30 -1.62 1.79
CA LYS A 364 -21.67 -1.43 1.26
C LYS A 364 -21.95 0.04 0.91
N GLN A 365 -21.23 0.98 1.52
CA GLN A 365 -21.45 2.42 1.36
C GLN A 365 -20.60 3.03 0.23
N THR A 366 -19.32 2.72 0.24
CA THR A 366 -18.25 3.25 -0.61
C THR A 366 -17.84 2.26 -1.70
N GLY A 367 -17.90 0.96 -1.41
CA GLY A 367 -17.43 -0.10 -2.31
C GLY A 367 -15.93 -0.37 -2.19
N THR A 368 -15.48 -1.48 -2.77
CA THR A 368 -14.06 -1.82 -2.86
C THR A 368 -13.68 -2.31 -4.25
N ILE A 369 -12.47 -1.98 -4.69
CA ILE A 369 -11.88 -2.44 -5.94
C ILE A 369 -11.55 -3.92 -5.81
N MET A 370 -12.32 -4.76 -6.51
CA MET A 370 -12.07 -6.20 -6.61
C MET A 370 -11.39 -6.60 -7.93
N ASP A 371 -11.34 -5.68 -8.89
CA ASP A 371 -10.74 -5.86 -10.21
C ASP A 371 -10.23 -4.51 -10.72
N PHE A 372 -8.91 -4.32 -10.76
CA PHE A 372 -8.29 -3.10 -11.29
C PHE A 372 -8.53 -2.92 -12.79
N LYS A 373 -8.64 -4.02 -13.55
CA LYS A 373 -8.73 -4.01 -15.02
C LYS A 373 -9.88 -3.16 -15.52
N LYS A 374 -11.04 -3.27 -14.86
CA LYS A 374 -12.26 -2.51 -15.19
C LYS A 374 -11.99 -1.01 -15.25
N TYR A 375 -11.26 -0.49 -14.27
CA TYR A 375 -10.99 0.93 -14.14
C TYR A 375 -9.83 1.39 -15.03
N LEU A 376 -8.79 0.56 -15.14
CA LEU A 376 -7.66 0.81 -16.06
C LEU A 376 -8.16 0.95 -17.51
N PHE A 377 -9.07 0.08 -17.93
CA PHE A 377 -9.64 0.11 -19.28
C PHE A 377 -10.54 1.33 -19.55
N CYS A 378 -11.02 2.01 -18.51
CA CYS A 378 -11.73 3.27 -18.66
C CYS A 378 -10.83 4.50 -18.57
N GLY A 379 -9.51 4.35 -18.38
CA GLY A 379 -8.57 5.47 -18.34
C GLY A 379 -8.39 6.09 -16.95
N ALA A 380 -8.88 5.45 -15.88
CA ALA A 380 -8.72 6.00 -14.53
C ALA A 380 -7.23 6.03 -14.15
N ASN A 381 -6.77 7.17 -13.64
CA ASN A 381 -5.35 7.43 -13.37
C ASN A 381 -4.91 6.76 -12.09
N ILE A 382 -5.60 6.96 -10.97
CA ILE A 382 -5.09 6.53 -9.67
C ILE A 382 -6.10 5.56 -9.05
N LEU A 383 -5.72 4.30 -8.94
CA LEU A 383 -6.59 3.25 -8.42
C LEU A 383 -6.16 2.85 -7.01
N SER A 384 -6.71 3.53 -6.01
CA SER A 384 -6.36 3.37 -4.60
C SER A 384 -7.15 2.22 -3.97
N GLY A 385 -6.62 1.00 -4.08
CA GLY A 385 -7.26 -0.21 -3.56
C GLY A 385 -7.02 -0.43 -2.07
N ASP A 386 -8.02 -0.99 -1.40
CA ASP A 386 -7.86 -1.62 -0.10
C ASP A 386 -7.54 -3.12 -0.29
N GLN A 387 -6.92 -3.71 0.73
CA GLN A 387 -6.52 -5.12 0.77
C GLN A 387 -5.64 -5.52 -0.42
N ILE A 388 -4.62 -4.72 -0.71
CA ILE A 388 -3.63 -5.05 -1.75
C ILE A 388 -3.09 -6.46 -1.49
N ASN A 389 -3.25 -7.35 -2.46
CA ASN A 389 -2.84 -8.74 -2.40
C ASN A 389 -2.47 -9.27 -3.79
N THR A 390 -1.86 -10.45 -3.86
CA THR A 390 -1.38 -11.01 -5.13
C THR A 390 -2.51 -11.21 -6.14
N GLY A 391 -3.66 -11.73 -5.71
CA GLY A 391 -4.84 -11.92 -6.55
C GLY A 391 -5.36 -10.61 -7.14
N LEU A 392 -5.54 -9.58 -6.31
CA LEU A 392 -5.99 -8.25 -6.76
C LEU A 392 -4.97 -7.63 -7.73
N MET A 393 -3.67 -7.71 -7.43
CA MET A 393 -2.64 -7.17 -8.32
C MET A 393 -2.58 -7.88 -9.68
N LYS A 394 -2.89 -9.19 -9.74
CA LYS A 394 -3.01 -9.91 -11.03
C LYS A 394 -4.10 -9.32 -11.93
N THR A 395 -5.19 -8.81 -11.35
CA THR A 395 -6.27 -8.20 -12.15
C THR A 395 -5.81 -6.96 -12.90
N ALA A 396 -4.82 -6.22 -12.38
CA ALA A 396 -4.29 -5.02 -13.04
C ALA A 396 -3.47 -5.31 -14.31
N VAL A 397 -3.15 -6.58 -14.60
CA VAL A 397 -2.35 -6.94 -15.77
C VAL A 397 -3.20 -6.90 -17.04
N PHE A 398 -2.94 -5.88 -17.87
CA PHE A 398 -3.50 -5.77 -19.22
C PHE A 398 -2.56 -6.26 -20.32
N THR A 399 -1.25 -6.28 -20.09
CA THR A 399 -0.21 -6.62 -21.08
C THR A 399 0.00 -8.13 -21.27
N TRP A 400 1.00 -8.70 -20.60
CA TRP A 400 1.52 -10.05 -20.81
C TRP A 400 0.54 -11.15 -20.42
N ALA A 401 0.46 -12.21 -21.24
CA ALA A 401 -0.20 -13.45 -20.82
C ALA A 401 0.51 -14.06 -19.61
N GLU A 402 -0.19 -14.81 -18.76
CA GLU A 402 0.40 -15.42 -17.58
C GLU A 402 1.57 -16.34 -17.96
N GLY A 403 2.73 -16.13 -17.33
CA GLY A 403 3.97 -16.84 -17.66
C GLY A 403 4.77 -16.27 -18.84
N GLN A 404 4.32 -15.18 -19.49
CA GLN A 404 5.09 -14.47 -20.50
C GLN A 404 5.83 -13.26 -19.91
N PRO A 405 7.02 -12.90 -20.42
CA PRO A 405 7.74 -13.55 -21.51
C PRO A 405 8.38 -14.86 -21.02
N LYS A 406 8.31 -15.93 -21.83
CA LYS A 406 8.89 -17.24 -21.47
C LYS A 406 10.41 -17.19 -21.31
N GLN A 407 11.05 -16.29 -22.04
CA GLN A 407 12.47 -15.97 -21.96
C GLN A 407 12.63 -14.49 -21.60
N PRO A 408 13.71 -14.08 -20.92
CA PRO A 408 13.99 -12.67 -20.70
C PRO A 408 13.97 -11.88 -22.02
N ILE A 409 13.42 -10.67 -21.99
CA ILE A 409 13.41 -9.80 -23.17
C ILE A 409 14.81 -9.24 -23.40
N GLU A 410 15.27 -9.37 -24.64
CA GLU A 410 16.51 -8.83 -25.18
C GLU A 410 16.20 -7.80 -26.28
N GLU A 411 17.17 -6.97 -26.68
CA GLU A 411 16.98 -5.93 -27.71
C GLU A 411 16.44 -6.47 -29.05
N THR A 412 16.69 -7.75 -29.32
CA THR A 412 16.24 -8.47 -30.52
C THR A 412 14.88 -9.16 -30.35
N SER A 413 14.23 -9.02 -29.20
CA SER A 413 12.93 -9.66 -28.94
C SER A 413 11.81 -8.94 -29.69
N CYS A 414 10.92 -9.72 -30.30
CA CYS A 414 9.72 -9.24 -30.95
C CYS A 414 8.49 -9.62 -30.14
N VAL A 415 7.54 -8.69 -30.04
CA VAL A 415 6.36 -8.84 -29.19
C VAL A 415 5.10 -8.65 -30.02
N VAL A 416 4.12 -9.51 -29.80
CA VAL A 416 2.79 -9.42 -30.40
C VAL A 416 1.72 -9.21 -29.34
N LEU A 417 0.68 -8.48 -29.71
CA LEU A 417 -0.65 -8.63 -29.12
C LEU A 417 -1.32 -9.82 -29.81
N SER A 418 -1.63 -10.88 -29.07
CA SER A 418 -2.32 -12.05 -29.60
C SER A 418 -3.81 -11.80 -29.85
N SER A 419 -4.46 -12.73 -30.53
CA SER A 419 -5.91 -12.76 -30.72
C SER A 419 -6.70 -12.78 -29.40
N GLU A 420 -6.10 -13.22 -28.30
CA GLU A 420 -6.67 -13.22 -26.95
C GLU A 420 -6.54 -11.86 -26.24
N GLY A 421 -5.89 -10.88 -26.88
CA GLY A 421 -5.66 -9.56 -26.31
C GLY A 421 -4.60 -9.55 -25.20
N ARG A 422 -3.61 -10.44 -25.29
CA ARG A 422 -2.47 -10.52 -24.37
C ARG A 422 -1.15 -10.49 -25.12
N TRP A 423 -0.08 -10.11 -24.43
CA TRP A 423 1.24 -9.96 -25.05
C TRP A 423 2.04 -11.25 -24.96
N HIS A 424 2.71 -11.58 -26.05
CA HIS A 424 3.58 -12.75 -26.18
C HIS A 424 4.87 -12.36 -26.90
N VAL A 425 5.96 -13.03 -26.55
CA VAL A 425 7.16 -13.03 -27.40
C VAL A 425 6.87 -13.92 -28.60
N ALA A 426 7.25 -13.45 -29.79
CA ALA A 426 7.11 -14.19 -31.05
C ALA A 426 8.41 -14.12 -31.85
N GLU A 427 8.57 -15.03 -32.81
CA GLU A 427 9.76 -15.05 -33.66
C GLU A 427 9.71 -13.88 -34.65
N CYS A 428 10.73 -13.03 -34.67
CA CYS A 428 10.77 -11.82 -35.50
C CYS A 428 10.63 -12.08 -37.01
N SER A 429 10.83 -13.32 -37.45
CA SER A 429 10.65 -13.78 -38.83
C SER A 429 9.20 -14.06 -39.22
N GLU A 430 8.29 -14.17 -38.24
CA GLU A 430 6.85 -14.30 -38.49
C GLU A 430 6.29 -13.06 -39.20
N GLU A 431 5.11 -13.20 -39.79
CA GLU A 431 4.41 -12.12 -40.48
C GLU A 431 3.08 -11.83 -39.77
N HIS A 432 2.97 -10.63 -39.20
CA HIS A 432 1.78 -10.14 -38.53
C HIS A 432 1.46 -8.72 -39.01
N SER A 433 0.24 -8.26 -38.79
CA SER A 433 -0.09 -6.84 -38.99
C SER A 433 0.57 -5.99 -37.90
N PHE A 434 0.65 -4.67 -38.08
CA PHE A 434 1.31 -3.76 -37.14
C PHE A 434 0.30 -2.94 -36.36
N ALA A 435 0.55 -2.75 -35.05
CA ALA A 435 -0.18 -1.79 -34.24
C ALA A 435 0.29 -0.37 -34.54
N CYS A 436 -0.57 0.43 -35.15
CA CYS A 436 -0.26 1.78 -35.58
C CYS A 436 -1.07 2.80 -34.77
N VAL A 437 -0.43 3.83 -34.22
CA VAL A 437 -1.10 4.92 -33.49
C VAL A 437 -0.98 6.23 -34.26
N SER A 438 -1.95 7.13 -34.12
CA SER A 438 -1.91 8.42 -34.81
C SER A 438 -0.91 9.36 -34.17
N LYS A 439 -0.06 9.99 -34.99
CA LYS A 439 0.89 11.03 -34.54
C LYS A 439 0.21 12.30 -34.01
N ARG A 440 -1.11 12.43 -34.18
CA ARG A 440 -1.92 13.59 -33.73
C ARG A 440 -2.86 13.26 -32.56
N ASP A 441 -3.09 11.97 -32.30
CA ASP A 441 -4.05 11.49 -31.31
C ASP A 441 -3.61 10.12 -30.81
N GLU A 442 -3.01 10.09 -29.62
CA GLU A 442 -2.46 8.89 -28.96
C GLU A 442 -3.50 7.81 -28.66
N ASN A 443 -4.78 8.14 -28.70
CA ASN A 443 -5.88 7.19 -28.46
C ASN A 443 -6.46 6.60 -29.75
N ARG A 444 -6.03 7.10 -30.93
CA ARG A 444 -6.50 6.61 -32.22
C ARG A 444 -5.56 5.55 -32.78
N TRP A 445 -5.99 4.31 -32.67
CA TRP A 445 -5.27 3.14 -33.18
C TRP A 445 -5.82 2.68 -34.53
N SER A 446 -4.93 2.14 -35.37
CA SER A 446 -5.26 1.35 -36.55
C SER A 446 -4.36 0.11 -36.60
N VAL A 447 -4.72 -0.82 -37.48
CA VAL A 447 -3.90 -1.99 -37.79
C VAL A 447 -3.57 -1.96 -39.27
N SER A 448 -2.32 -2.23 -39.63
CA SER A 448 -1.89 -2.23 -41.04
C SER A 448 -2.77 -3.14 -41.91
N SER A 449 -2.97 -2.74 -43.17
CA SER A 449 -3.69 -3.53 -44.18
C SER A 449 -3.02 -4.87 -44.43
N ASP A 450 -1.69 -4.82 -44.57
CA ASP A 450 -0.84 -5.95 -44.91
C ASP A 450 -0.11 -6.49 -43.68
N VAL A 451 0.43 -7.70 -43.82
CA VAL A 451 1.27 -8.34 -42.82
C VAL A 451 2.74 -8.22 -43.22
N GLY A 452 3.63 -8.21 -42.24
CA GLY A 452 5.07 -8.17 -42.50
C GLY A 452 5.90 -8.60 -41.30
N LYS A 453 7.21 -8.69 -41.51
CA LYS A 453 8.19 -8.99 -40.46
C LYS A 453 8.41 -7.77 -39.57
N TYR A 454 8.63 -7.99 -38.29
CA TYR A 454 8.72 -6.95 -37.24
C TYR A 454 9.55 -5.71 -37.63
N LEU A 455 10.71 -5.90 -38.29
CA LEU A 455 11.64 -4.82 -38.65
C LEU A 455 11.18 -3.94 -39.81
N ASN A 456 10.09 -4.29 -40.50
CA ASN A 456 9.58 -3.58 -41.66
C ASN A 456 8.14 -3.09 -41.40
N PRO A 457 7.94 -2.06 -40.55
CA PRO A 457 6.60 -1.59 -40.18
C PRO A 457 5.82 -1.04 -41.37
N LEU A 458 4.53 -1.41 -41.45
CA LEU A 458 3.63 -1.08 -42.57
C LEU A 458 2.50 -0.11 -42.15
N CYS A 459 2.82 0.87 -41.31
CA CYS A 459 1.84 1.89 -40.90
C CYS A 459 1.62 2.94 -42.00
N GLU A 460 0.35 3.36 -42.16
CA GLU A 460 -0.04 4.40 -43.11
C GLU A 460 0.53 5.79 -42.76
N GLU A 461 0.50 6.72 -43.72
CA GLU A 461 0.94 8.10 -43.50
C GLU A 461 0.18 8.77 -42.35
N GLY A 462 0.90 9.45 -41.46
CA GLY A 462 0.34 10.08 -40.25
C GLY A 462 0.15 9.13 -39.06
N MET A 463 0.43 7.83 -39.23
CA MET A 463 0.48 6.84 -38.16
C MET A 463 1.93 6.44 -37.84
N GLU A 464 2.14 5.80 -36.69
CA GLU A 464 3.43 5.28 -36.26
C GLU A 464 3.31 3.92 -35.58
N PHE A 465 4.32 3.06 -35.78
CA PHE A 465 4.38 1.74 -35.16
C PHE A 465 4.75 1.89 -33.67
N SER A 466 3.84 1.50 -32.77
CA SER A 466 3.97 1.80 -31.33
C SER A 466 3.39 0.69 -30.44
N VAL A 467 3.30 1.00 -29.14
CA VAL A 467 2.72 0.18 -28.06
C VAL A 467 1.70 1.01 -27.27
N PRO A 468 0.62 0.41 -26.75
CA PRO A 468 -0.28 1.15 -25.88
C PRO A 468 0.41 1.45 -24.55
N HIS A 469 0.44 2.73 -24.16
CA HIS A 469 1.12 3.19 -22.96
C HIS A 469 0.32 2.88 -21.69
N ASN A 470 -1.02 2.81 -21.78
CA ASN A 470 -1.89 2.58 -20.64
C ASN A 470 -3.03 1.59 -20.96
N GLY A 471 -3.83 1.24 -19.94
CA GLY A 471 -4.92 0.27 -20.06
C GLY A 471 -6.04 0.70 -20.99
N TYR A 472 -6.32 2.00 -21.09
CA TYR A 472 -7.32 2.55 -22.01
C TYR A 472 -6.88 2.37 -23.47
N GLN A 473 -5.67 2.83 -23.81
CA GLN A 473 -5.07 2.65 -25.14
C GLN A 473 -4.97 1.16 -25.51
N HIS A 474 -4.62 0.31 -24.54
CA HIS A 474 -4.57 -1.14 -24.75
C HIS A 474 -5.95 -1.68 -25.17
N GLN A 475 -7.02 -1.27 -24.50
CA GLN A 475 -8.37 -1.70 -24.88
C GLN A 475 -8.78 -1.17 -26.26
N GLN A 476 -8.39 0.05 -26.63
CA GLN A 476 -8.64 0.57 -27.98
C GLN A 476 -7.93 -0.26 -29.06
N LEU A 477 -6.67 -0.62 -28.84
CA LEU A 477 -5.92 -1.47 -29.76
C LEU A 477 -6.55 -2.87 -29.87
N VAL A 478 -6.93 -3.50 -28.76
CA VAL A 478 -7.62 -4.81 -28.77
C VAL A 478 -8.93 -4.76 -29.56
N LYS A 479 -9.73 -3.69 -29.40
CA LYS A 479 -10.96 -3.49 -30.19
C LYS A 479 -10.66 -3.31 -31.68
N THR A 480 -9.61 -2.56 -31.99
CA THR A 480 -9.19 -2.24 -33.36
C THR A 480 -8.60 -3.45 -34.08
N SER A 481 -7.87 -4.31 -33.37
CA SER A 481 -7.27 -5.51 -33.96
C SER A 481 -8.30 -6.55 -34.40
N LYS A 482 -9.51 -6.53 -33.83
CA LYS A 482 -10.61 -7.46 -34.16
C LYS A 482 -10.16 -8.93 -34.12
N GLY A 483 -9.31 -9.27 -33.13
CA GLY A 483 -8.77 -10.61 -32.94
C GLY A 483 -7.60 -10.98 -33.85
N LYS A 484 -7.08 -10.05 -34.68
CA LYS A 484 -5.81 -10.24 -35.38
C LYS A 484 -4.64 -10.20 -34.39
N THR A 485 -3.66 -11.06 -34.60
CA THR A 485 -2.34 -10.91 -33.97
C THR A 485 -1.61 -9.74 -34.61
N VAL A 486 -1.08 -8.83 -33.79
CA VAL A 486 -0.38 -7.65 -34.29
C VAL A 486 0.96 -7.44 -33.58
N TRP A 487 1.97 -7.00 -34.33
CA TRP A 487 3.25 -6.56 -33.79
C TRP A 487 3.05 -5.35 -32.89
N LEU A 488 3.86 -5.28 -31.83
CA LEU A 488 3.93 -4.22 -30.83
C LEU A 488 5.37 -3.69 -30.76
N ASN A 489 5.57 -2.39 -30.94
CA ASN A 489 6.91 -1.79 -30.97
C ASN A 489 7.51 -1.63 -29.56
N LEU A 490 7.84 -2.74 -28.89
CA LEU A 490 8.38 -2.70 -27.53
C LEU A 490 9.84 -2.26 -27.48
N THR A 491 10.56 -2.33 -28.61
CA THR A 491 12.02 -2.10 -28.71
C THR A 491 12.51 -0.84 -27.96
N PRO A 492 11.87 0.34 -28.06
CA PRO A 492 12.32 1.53 -27.34
C PRO A 492 12.32 1.40 -25.81
N PHE A 493 11.48 0.52 -25.26
CA PHE A 493 11.28 0.35 -23.81
C PHE A 493 12.07 -0.83 -23.23
N ILE A 494 12.61 -1.73 -24.07
CA ILE A 494 13.38 -2.90 -23.61
C ILE A 494 14.51 -2.54 -22.63
N PRO A 495 15.30 -1.45 -22.84
CA PRO A 495 16.33 -1.05 -21.89
C PRO A 495 15.81 -0.75 -20.48
N LEU A 496 14.56 -0.28 -20.35
CA LEU A 496 13.91 -0.01 -19.06
C LEU A 496 13.42 -1.30 -18.39
N LEU A 497 13.01 -2.29 -19.20
CA LEU A 497 12.47 -3.56 -18.71
C LEU A 497 13.55 -4.51 -18.20
N ARG A 498 14.77 -4.42 -18.73
CA ARG A 498 15.91 -5.23 -18.29
C ARG A 498 16.23 -4.94 -16.82
N ASN A 499 16.51 -5.99 -16.06
CA ASN A 499 16.96 -5.84 -14.67
C ASN A 499 18.36 -5.26 -14.68
N ASN A 500 18.51 -4.00 -14.26
CA ASN A 500 19.80 -3.38 -13.97
C ASN A 500 20.38 -3.87 -12.63
N ASP A 501 20.27 -5.18 -12.34
CA ASP A 501 20.89 -5.79 -11.15
C ASP A 501 22.38 -6.07 -11.39
N GLY A 502 23.11 -5.07 -11.89
CA GLY A 502 24.48 -5.27 -12.35
C GLY A 502 25.25 -4.01 -12.74
N LYS A 503 25.19 -2.95 -11.91
CA LYS A 503 26.31 -2.00 -11.70
C LYS A 503 26.36 -1.54 -10.25
#